data_AF-A0A7C6U587-F1
#
_entry.id   AF-A0A7C6U587-F1
#
_cell.length_a   1.000
_cell.length_b   1.000
_cell.length_c   1.000
_cell.angle_alpha   90.00
_cell.angle_beta   90.00
_cell.angle_gamma   90.00
#
_symmetry.space_group_name_H-M   'P 1'
#
loop_
_entity.id
_entity.type
_entity.pdbx_description
1 polymer ?
#
loop_
_entity_poly.entity_id
_entity_poly.type
_entity_poly.pdbx_seq_one_letter_code
_entity_poly.pdbx_strand_id
1 'polypeptide(L)'
;MKTPILTPEDELPELEHKEGCQVFEIDFRDEANEFLIITFVTIFVTLEKSGDGYNTPYDIRLKKDIHDIEYHCFDFDGNRVIDEGGVIYKELEKIIKWDYEN
;
A
#
# COMPACT_ATOMS: atom_id res chain seq x y z
N MET A 1 10.18 20.60 -7.62
CA MET A 1 10.22 19.33 -6.87
C MET A 1 11.31 18.44 -7.46
N LYS A 2 12.15 17.83 -6.62
CA LYS A 2 13.05 16.75 -7.07
C LYS A 2 12.21 15.49 -7.29
N THR A 3 12.78 14.46 -7.91
CA THR A 3 12.13 13.15 -7.97
C THR A 3 11.88 12.66 -6.54
N PRO A 4 10.63 12.34 -6.16
CA PRO A 4 10.33 11.86 -4.82
C PRO A 4 10.96 10.49 -4.59
N ILE A 5 11.54 10.32 -3.40
CA ILE A 5 12.06 9.03 -2.92
C ILE A 5 11.30 8.73 -1.64
N LEU A 6 10.22 7.98 -1.77
CA LEU A 6 9.31 7.70 -0.67
C LEU A 6 9.84 6.52 0.14
N THR A 7 10.07 6.75 1.42
CA THR A 7 10.48 5.71 2.38
C THR A 7 9.37 5.56 3.42
N PRO A 8 8.81 4.36 3.63
CA PRO A 8 7.81 4.19 4.68
C PRO A 8 8.48 4.36 6.05
N GLU A 9 7.78 4.99 7.01
CA GLU A 9 8.30 5.18 8.37
C GLU A 9 8.33 3.87 9.16
N ASP A 10 7.40 2.96 8.87
CA ASP A 10 7.29 1.61 9.44
C ASP A 10 7.31 0.53 8.35
N GLU A 11 7.44 -0.74 8.75
CA GLU A 11 7.25 -1.87 7.83
C GLU A 11 5.82 -1.88 7.28
N LEU A 12 5.66 -2.24 6.00
CA LEU A 12 4.33 -2.32 5.39
C LEU A 12 3.48 -3.40 6.09
N PRO A 13 2.20 -3.13 6.41
CA PRO A 13 1.36 -4.09 7.12
C PRO A 13 1.17 -5.39 6.35
N GLU A 14 1.29 -6.53 7.04
CA GLU A 14 0.93 -7.83 6.48
C GLU A 14 -0.60 -7.96 6.32
N LEU A 15 -1.03 -8.64 5.25
CA LEU A 15 -2.45 -8.93 5.03
C LEU A 15 -2.94 -10.06 5.94
N GLU A 16 -4.07 -9.86 6.60
CA GLU A 16 -4.73 -10.91 7.35
C GLU A 16 -5.23 -12.01 6.41
N HIS A 17 -5.18 -13.27 6.87
CA HIS A 17 -5.78 -14.41 6.17
C HIS A 17 -7.30 -14.44 6.34
N LYS A 18 -7.97 -13.38 5.86
CA LYS A 18 -9.39 -13.15 6.02
C LYS A 18 -9.96 -12.51 4.76
N GLU A 19 -11.04 -13.09 4.26
CA GLU A 19 -11.75 -12.53 3.10
C GLU A 19 -12.35 -11.16 3.44
N GLY A 20 -12.27 -10.26 2.47
CA GLY A 20 -12.93 -8.96 2.51
C GLY A 20 -11.97 -7.81 2.24
N CYS A 21 -12.42 -6.62 2.64
CA CYS A 21 -11.70 -5.37 2.51
C CYS A 21 -10.75 -5.17 3.69
N GLN A 22 -9.49 -4.90 3.42
CA GLN A 22 -8.49 -4.51 4.40
C GLN A 22 -7.97 -3.12 4.03
N VAL A 23 -8.00 -2.19 4.99
CA VAL A 23 -7.60 -0.80 4.79
C VAL A 23 -6.49 -0.48 5.78
N PHE A 24 -5.41 0.11 5.27
CA PHE A 24 -4.25 0.46 6.08
C PHE A 24 -3.83 1.90 5.84
N GLU A 25 -3.31 2.52 6.89
CA GLU A 25 -2.62 3.81 6.83
C GLU A 25 -1.11 3.53 6.83
N ILE A 26 -0.40 4.17 5.91
CA ILE A 26 1.06 4.06 5.77
C ILE A 26 1.62 5.47 5.64
N ASP A 27 2.52 5.80 6.56
CA ASP A 27 3.24 7.06 6.53
C ASP A 27 4.52 6.91 5.72
N PHE A 28 4.68 7.76 4.72
CA PHE A 28 5.87 7.87 3.90
C PHE A 28 6.56 9.20 4.14
N ARG A 29 7.88 9.15 4.06
CA ARG A 29 8.73 10.32 4.16
C ARG A 29 9.59 10.48 2.92
N ASP A 30 9.71 11.73 2.46
CA ASP A 30 10.60 12.13 1.39
C ASP A 30 11.55 13.21 1.90
N GLU A 31 12.70 12.78 2.42
CA GLU A 31 13.71 13.69 2.96
C GLU A 31 14.31 14.62 1.89
N ALA A 32 14.25 14.24 0.61
CA ALA A 32 14.85 15.04 -0.46
C ALA A 32 14.00 16.27 -0.81
N ASN A 33 12.69 16.19 -0.56
CA ASN A 33 11.72 17.26 -0.76
C ASN A 33 11.08 17.78 0.54
N GLU A 34 11.48 17.24 1.70
CA GLU A 34 10.98 17.61 3.03
C GLU A 34 9.45 17.41 3.15
N PHE A 35 8.97 16.26 2.66
CA PHE A 35 7.56 15.89 2.69
C PHE A 35 7.25 14.73 3.63
N LEU A 36 6.08 14.81 4.26
CA LEU A 36 5.39 13.75 4.97
C LEU A 36 4.11 13.40 4.21
N ILE A 37 3.89 12.13 3.94
CA ILE A 37 2.81 11.65 3.08
C ILE A 37 2.05 10.55 3.82
N ILE A 38 0.80 10.84 4.17
CA ILE A 38 -0.11 9.88 4.81
C ILE A 38 -0.89 9.19 3.70
N THR A 39 -0.76 7.86 3.58
CA THR A 39 -1.34 7.08 2.49
C THR A 39 -2.33 6.06 3.04
N PHE A 40 -3.54 6.02 2.48
CA PHE A 40 -4.55 5.02 2.78
C PHE A 40 -4.64 4.03 1.63
N VAL A 41 -4.39 2.75 1.91
CA VAL A 41 -4.41 1.68 0.91
C VAL A 41 -5.59 0.77 1.18
N THR A 42 -6.45 0.58 0.18
CA THR A 42 -7.58 -0.35 0.23
C THR A 42 -7.26 -1.59 -0.60
N ILE A 43 -7.23 -2.76 0.03
CA ILE A 43 -6.93 -4.04 -0.61
C ILE A 43 -8.10 -5.00 -0.41
N PHE A 44 -8.58 -5.59 -1.50
CA PHE A 44 -9.51 -6.71 -1.44
C PHE A 44 -8.75 -8.03 -1.38
N VAL A 45 -9.09 -8.82 -0.37
CA VAL A 45 -8.50 -10.12 -0.11
C VAL A 45 -9.53 -11.22 -0.33
N THR A 46 -9.19 -12.18 -1.18
CA THR A 46 -9.97 -13.41 -1.43
C THR A 46 -9.15 -14.62 -1.03
N LEU A 47 -9.77 -15.58 -0.35
CA LEU A 47 -9.09 -16.82 0.05
C LEU A 47 -9.42 -17.93 -0.93
N GLU A 48 -8.46 -18.31 -1.74
CA GLU A 48 -8.61 -19.45 -2.65
C GLU A 48 -8.21 -20.73 -1.91
N LYS A 49 -9.22 -21.57 -1.66
CA LYS A 49 -9.01 -22.88 -1.04
C LYS A 49 -8.91 -23.96 -2.10
N SER A 50 -7.84 -24.76 -2.04
CA SER A 50 -7.66 -25.96 -2.84
C SER A 50 -7.45 -27.20 -1.95
N GLY A 51 -7.54 -28.38 -2.55
CA GLY A 51 -7.50 -29.66 -1.84
C GLY A 51 -8.86 -30.10 -1.29
N ASP A 52 -9.01 -31.39 -1.03
CA ASP A 52 -10.24 -32.00 -0.49
C ASP A 52 -10.15 -32.25 1.02
N GLY A 53 -8.96 -32.13 1.61
CA GLY A 53 -8.68 -32.41 3.02
C GLY A 53 -8.62 -33.91 3.35
N TYR A 54 -8.75 -34.78 2.34
CA TYR A 54 -8.75 -36.24 2.48
C TYR A 54 -7.58 -36.86 1.72
N ASN A 55 -7.54 -36.71 0.40
CA ASN A 55 -6.47 -37.21 -0.47
C ASN A 55 -5.43 -36.13 -0.77
N THR A 56 -5.85 -34.86 -0.75
CA THR A 56 -4.98 -33.67 -0.92
C THR A 56 -5.23 -32.73 0.25
N PRO A 57 -4.20 -32.42 1.07
CA PRO A 57 -4.32 -31.45 2.15
C PRO A 57 -4.91 -30.13 1.69
N TYR A 58 -5.63 -29.44 2.57
CA TYR A 58 -6.09 -28.09 2.25
C TYR A 58 -4.90 -27.13 2.11
N ASP A 59 -4.90 -26.38 1.01
CA ASP A 59 -4.00 -25.26 0.78
C ASP A 59 -4.87 -24.00 0.61
N ILE A 60 -4.56 -22.94 1.36
CA ILE A 60 -5.27 -21.66 1.30
C ILE A 60 -4.29 -20.63 0.78
N ARG A 61 -4.64 -19.99 -0.33
CA ARG A 61 -3.85 -18.93 -0.93
C ARG A 61 -4.58 -17.61 -0.82
N LEU A 62 -3.83 -16.58 -0.49
CA LEU A 62 -4.28 -15.20 -0.51
C LEU A 62 -4.22 -14.68 -1.95
N LYS A 63 -5.36 -14.28 -2.48
CA LYS A 63 -5.45 -13.45 -3.68
C LYS A 63 -5.72 -12.02 -3.23
N LYS A 64 -4.86 -11.11 -3.66
CA LYS A 64 -4.82 -9.70 -3.28
C LYS A 64 -5.07 -8.84 -4.52
N ASP A 65 -5.90 -7.82 -4.38
CA ASP A 65 -6.24 -6.84 -5.42
C ASP A 65 -6.24 -5.45 -4.79
N ILE A 66 -5.34 -4.58 -5.22
CA ILE A 66 -5.29 -3.19 -4.73
C ILE A 66 -6.43 -2.43 -5.38
N HIS A 67 -7.42 -2.07 -4.57
CA HIS A 67 -8.60 -1.38 -5.04
C HIS A 67 -8.36 0.12 -5.20
N ASP A 68 -7.73 0.73 -4.19
CA ASP A 68 -7.57 2.19 -4.14
C ASP A 68 -6.36 2.61 -3.30
N ILE A 69 -5.79 3.75 -3.67
CA ILE A 69 -4.67 4.41 -2.98
C ILE A 69 -5.02 5.89 -2.86
N GLU A 70 -5.42 6.31 -1.67
CA GLU A 70 -5.64 7.71 -1.34
C GLU A 70 -4.43 8.24 -0.56
N TYR A 71 -4.11 9.53 -0.68
CA TYR A 71 -3.03 10.10 0.12
C TYR A 71 -3.19 11.60 0.37
N HIS A 72 -2.46 12.07 1.39
CA HIS A 72 -2.29 13.47 1.73
C HIS A 72 -0.81 13.78 1.88
N CYS A 73 -0.34 14.83 1.23
CA CYS A 73 1.05 15.28 1.28
C CYS A 73 1.16 16.60 2.06
N PHE A 74 2.14 16.69 2.95
CA PHE A 74 2.44 17.85 3.77
C PHE A 74 3.94 18.14 3.69
N ASP A 75 4.32 19.42 3.74
CA ASP A 75 5.70 19.81 4.04
C ASP A 75 5.99 19.68 5.54
N PHE A 76 7.26 19.79 5.94
CA PHE A 76 7.66 19.71 7.35
C PHE A 76 7.18 20.90 8.20
N ASP A 77 6.75 21.99 7.58
CA ASP A 77 6.08 23.10 8.25
C ASP A 77 4.57 22.82 8.49
N GLY A 78 4.07 21.68 7.99
CA GLY A 78 2.69 21.23 8.14
C GLY A 78 1.71 21.79 7.11
N ASN A 79 2.20 22.46 6.06
CA ASN A 79 1.35 22.95 4.98
C ASN A 79 1.02 21.83 4.00
N ARG A 80 -0.23 21.78 3.56
CA ARG A 80 -0.66 20.83 2.54
C ARG A 80 0.00 21.13 1.20
N VAL A 81 0.63 20.12 0.62
CA VAL A 81 1.26 20.17 -0.71
C VAL A 81 0.36 19.46 -1.72
N ILE A 82 0.18 20.07 -2.89
CA ILE A 82 -0.58 19.49 -4.00
C ILE A 82 0.40 18.78 -4.94
N ASP A 83 0.14 17.51 -5.23
CA ASP A 83 0.91 16.73 -6.21
C ASP A 83 0.50 17.11 -7.64
N GLU A 84 0.97 18.28 -8.08
CA GLU A 84 0.76 18.73 -9.44
C GLU A 84 1.49 17.78 -10.42
N GLY A 85 0.70 16.97 -11.14
CA GLY A 85 1.21 16.01 -12.14
C GLY A 85 1.27 14.55 -11.69
N GLY A 86 0.83 14.24 -10.47
CA GLY A 86 0.67 12.86 -10.00
C GLY A 86 1.99 12.11 -9.83
N VAL A 87 3.07 12.82 -9.46
CA VAL A 87 4.41 12.23 -9.34
C VAL A 87 4.53 11.45 -8.04
N ILE A 88 3.98 11.98 -6.94
CA ILE A 88 3.93 11.29 -5.64
C ILE A 88 3.05 10.06 -5.77
N TYR A 89 1.87 10.20 -6.36
CA TYR A 89 0.95 9.07 -6.58
C TYR A 89 1.61 7.91 -7.32
N LYS A 90 2.37 8.18 -8.40
CA LYS A 90 3.04 7.13 -9.18
C LYS A 90 4.09 6.37 -8.38
N GLU A 91 4.83 7.07 -7.51
CA GLU A 91 5.84 6.40 -6.69
C GLU A 91 5.18 5.58 -5.57
N LEU A 92 4.10 6.09 -4.95
CA LEU A 92 3.27 5.33 -4.01
C LEU A 92 2.71 4.05 -4.65
N GLU A 93 2.09 4.19 -5.82
CA GLU A 93 1.53 3.07 -6.58
C GLU A 93 2.58 2.00 -6.86
N LYS A 94 3.78 2.40 -7.27
CA LYS A 94 4.89 1.49 -7.54
C LYS A 94 5.33 0.72 -6.29
N ILE A 95 5.48 1.38 -5.14
CA ILE A 95 5.88 0.74 -3.89
C ILE A 95 4.79 -0.22 -3.42
N ILE A 96 3.54 0.25 -3.37
CA ILE A 96 2.40 -0.54 -2.87
C ILE A 96 2.16 -1.77 -3.76
N LYS A 97 2.18 -1.62 -5.09
CA LYS A 97 2.06 -2.77 -6.01
C LYS A 97 3.23 -3.73 -5.89
N TRP A 98 4.45 -3.21 -5.68
CA TRP A 98 5.60 -4.08 -5.51
C TRP A 98 5.46 -5.02 -4.31
N ASP A 99 4.93 -4.53 -3.19
CA ASP A 99 4.75 -5.34 -1.97
C ASP A 99 3.47 -6.19 -2.01
N TYR A 100 2.36 -5.64 -2.50
CA TYR A 100 1.06 -6.29 -2.47
C TYR A 100 0.61 -6.94 -3.78
N GLU A 101 1.39 -6.96 -4.85
CA GLU A 101 1.06 -7.74 -6.06
C GLU A 101 2.15 -8.74 -6.48
N ASN A 102 3.40 -8.58 -6.03
CA ASN A 102 4.43 -9.63 -6.19
C ASN A 102 4.33 -10.72 -5.12
#